data_AF-A0A0K1ESQ1-F1
#
_entry.id   AF-A0A0K1ESQ1-F1
#
_cell.length_a   1.000
_cell.length_b   1.000
_cell.length_c   1.000
_cell.angle_alpha   90.00
_cell.angle_beta   90.00
_cell.angle_gamma   90.00
#
_symmetry.space_group_name_H-M   'P 1'
#
loop_
_entity.id
_entity.type
_entity.pdbx_description
1 polymer ?
#
loop_
_entity_poly.entity_id
_entity_poly.type
_entity_poly.pdbx_seq_one_letter_code
_entity_poly.pdbx_strand_id
1 'polypeptide(L)'
;MESTPSPAPLALRAWSTPARVGAVVLQAIAVLNVLYVAAHLVYDILEGTETAPPRTVALGLTLFSGVPLLLVGALRHLGRATLEVLPETLALVRGGTRFEIPLTSIKTVQPWRLPFPGGGVSLRMSSGRTFRHHLEASKPSALLAALTSVLPVEAAPPRSGALAYVTARSQLGRRGWVFLGIKHGLAPLVLTVITFRLHQMIVFGSPFGQYRLFGLASYLKTFADFWMGTAGGLLVYASVWRVLTEALALPITVAVPRWASGIRRGVEGICFVAYFVLVPGFVLFRLLL
;
A
#
# COMPACT_ATOMS: atom_id res chain seq x y z
N MET A 1 -18.96 -44.11 -4.39
CA MET A 1 -17.78 -43.29 -4.05
C MET A 1 -18.04 -41.89 -4.56
N GLU A 2 -18.64 -41.06 -3.73
CA GLU A 2 -19.11 -39.74 -4.10
C GLU A 2 -18.01 -38.75 -3.73
N SER A 3 -17.37 -38.17 -4.74
CA SER A 3 -16.32 -37.16 -4.55
C SER A 3 -16.98 -35.89 -3.98
N THR A 4 -16.95 -35.72 -2.66
CA THR A 4 -17.28 -34.45 -2.04
C THR A 4 -16.45 -33.35 -2.71
N PRO A 5 -17.08 -32.25 -3.18
CA PRO A 5 -16.37 -31.19 -3.88
C PRO A 5 -15.30 -30.64 -2.95
N SER A 6 -14.03 -30.83 -3.32
CA SER A 6 -12.91 -30.26 -2.58
C SER A 6 -13.10 -28.75 -2.53
N PRO A 7 -13.06 -28.11 -1.34
CA PRO A 7 -13.25 -26.68 -1.25
C PRO A 7 -12.22 -25.96 -2.13
N ALA A 8 -12.66 -24.91 -2.81
CA ALA A 8 -11.82 -24.19 -3.78
C ALA A 8 -10.49 -23.76 -3.13
N PRO A 9 -9.34 -23.99 -3.80
CA PRO A 9 -8.04 -23.70 -3.24
C PRO A 9 -7.90 -22.21 -2.93
N LEU A 10 -7.49 -21.88 -1.71
CA LEU A 10 -7.36 -20.50 -1.27
C LEU A 10 -5.96 -19.97 -1.61
N ALA A 11 -5.89 -18.96 -2.47
CA ALA A 11 -4.63 -18.31 -2.80
C ALA A 11 -4.11 -17.47 -1.62
N LEU A 12 -2.92 -17.79 -1.14
CA LEU A 12 -2.25 -17.10 -0.04
C LEU A 12 -0.75 -16.89 -0.32
N ARG A 13 -0.03 -16.34 0.66
CA ARG A 13 1.43 -16.19 0.59
C ARG A 13 2.08 -16.79 1.82
N ALA A 14 3.05 -17.67 1.61
CA ALA A 14 3.84 -18.31 2.64
C ALA A 14 5.18 -17.58 2.80
N TRP A 15 5.36 -16.94 3.94
CA TRP A 15 6.57 -16.20 4.30
C TRP A 15 7.50 -17.06 5.17
N SER A 16 8.79 -17.05 4.86
CA SER A 16 9.80 -17.36 5.88
C SER A 16 9.98 -16.15 6.79
N THR A 17 10.41 -16.37 8.03
CA THR A 17 10.74 -15.30 8.98
C THR A 17 11.68 -14.23 8.39
N PRO A 18 12.83 -14.58 7.77
CA PRO A 18 13.71 -13.56 7.20
C PRO A 18 13.08 -12.78 6.06
N ALA A 19 12.30 -13.44 5.17
CA ALA A 19 11.62 -12.75 4.07
C ALA A 19 10.54 -11.78 4.60
N ARG A 20 9.83 -12.17 5.67
CA ARG A 20 8.85 -11.29 6.32
C ARG A 20 9.54 -10.06 6.93
N VAL A 21 10.61 -10.25 7.69
CA VAL A 21 11.37 -9.15 8.31
C VAL A 21 11.93 -8.22 7.23
N GLY A 22 12.56 -8.76 6.19
CA GLY A 22 13.06 -7.98 5.06
C GLY A 22 11.97 -7.17 4.38
N ALA A 23 10.77 -7.73 4.18
CA ALA A 23 9.65 -7.00 3.61
C ALA A 23 9.17 -5.85 4.51
N VAL A 24 9.18 -6.01 5.84
CA VAL A 24 8.84 -4.95 6.79
C VAL A 24 9.88 -3.83 6.76
N VAL A 25 11.17 -4.18 6.76
CA VAL A 25 12.28 -3.21 6.69
C VAL A 25 12.21 -2.39 5.39
N LEU A 26 12.00 -3.04 4.24
CA LEU A 26 11.86 -2.36 2.96
C LEU A 26 10.66 -1.40 2.93
N GLN A 27 9.53 -1.78 3.54
CA GLN A 27 8.38 -0.87 3.69
C GLN A 27 8.71 0.31 4.61
N ALA A 28 9.43 0.09 5.70
CA ALA A 28 9.84 1.15 6.62
C ALA A 28 10.77 2.15 5.93
N ILE A 29 11.76 1.68 5.16
CA ILE A 29 12.64 2.54 4.35
C ILE A 29 11.81 3.41 3.40
N ALA A 30 10.86 2.80 2.67
CA ALA A 30 10.01 3.52 1.74
C ALA A 30 9.17 4.63 2.41
N VAL A 31 8.62 4.33 3.60
CA VAL A 31 7.84 5.30 4.40
C VAL A 31 8.72 6.41 4.95
N LEU A 32 9.86 6.08 5.53
CA LEU A 32 10.80 7.05 6.09
C LEU A 32 11.31 8.02 5.03
N ASN A 33 11.62 7.51 3.82
CA ASN A 33 12.03 8.36 2.71
C ASN A 33 10.95 9.36 2.29
N VAL A 34 9.68 8.93 2.21
CA VAL A 34 8.56 9.84 1.92
C VAL A 34 8.45 10.92 2.99
N LEU A 35 8.54 10.55 4.27
CA LEU A 35 8.45 11.52 5.37
C LEU A 35 9.62 12.50 5.36
N TYR A 36 10.83 12.02 5.05
CA TYR A 36 12.01 12.86 4.87
C TYR A 36 11.81 13.87 3.73
N VAL A 37 11.40 13.40 2.54
CA VAL A 37 11.15 14.28 1.40
C VAL A 37 10.03 15.28 1.71
N ALA A 38 8.97 14.86 2.40
CA ALA A 38 7.90 15.77 2.82
C ALA A 38 8.41 16.88 3.76
N ALA A 39 9.21 16.52 4.77
CA ALA A 39 9.79 17.47 5.70
C ALA A 39 10.76 18.42 4.99
N HIS A 40 11.60 17.91 4.09
CA HIS A 40 12.53 18.71 3.28
C HIS A 40 11.77 19.71 2.40
N LEU A 41 10.70 19.29 1.71
CA LEU A 41 9.89 20.20 0.89
C LEU A 41 9.22 21.29 1.73
N VAL A 42 8.74 20.96 2.94
CA VAL A 42 8.17 21.97 3.85
C VAL A 42 9.25 22.96 4.29
N TYR A 43 10.45 22.47 4.60
CA TYR A 43 11.60 23.31 4.95
C TYR A 43 11.95 24.28 3.82
N ASP A 44 12.10 23.79 2.59
CA ASP A 44 12.37 24.61 1.40
C ASP A 44 11.29 25.69 1.19
N ILE A 45 10.01 25.36 1.40
CA ILE A 45 8.90 26.31 1.30
C ILE A 45 8.98 27.40 2.39
N LEU A 46 9.36 27.04 3.62
CA LEU A 46 9.42 27.98 4.74
C LEU A 46 10.64 28.91 4.66
N GLU A 47 11.78 28.40 4.21
CA GLU A 47 13.00 29.20 4.06
C GLU A 47 13.11 29.90 2.70
N GLY A 48 12.27 29.54 1.73
CA GLY A 48 12.34 30.06 0.37
C GLY A 48 13.57 29.57 -0.40
N THR A 49 14.11 28.41 -0.03
CA THR A 49 15.24 27.76 -0.68
C THR A 49 14.77 26.78 -1.75
N GLU A 50 15.59 26.52 -2.77
CA GLU A 50 15.33 25.53 -3.81
C GLU A 50 16.34 24.38 -3.76
N THR A 51 16.57 23.84 -2.56
CA THR A 51 17.56 22.79 -2.32
C THR A 51 17.12 21.40 -2.77
N ALA A 52 15.81 21.19 -2.99
CA ALA A 52 15.24 19.95 -3.50
C ALA A 52 14.69 20.08 -4.94
N PRO A 53 15.55 20.10 -5.98
CA PRO A 53 15.08 20.24 -7.35
C PRO A 53 14.20 19.03 -7.77
N PRO A 54 13.19 19.23 -8.63
CA PRO A 54 12.20 18.21 -8.98
C PRO A 54 12.77 16.85 -9.40
N ARG A 55 13.87 16.84 -10.17
CA ARG A 55 14.53 15.60 -10.60
C ARG A 55 15.13 14.83 -9.44
N THR A 56 15.82 15.51 -8.52
CA THR A 56 16.43 14.87 -7.35
C THR A 56 15.36 14.27 -6.46
N VAL A 57 14.25 14.99 -6.25
CA VAL A 57 13.09 14.47 -5.51
C VAL A 57 12.50 13.24 -6.21
N ALA A 58 12.27 13.30 -7.52
CA ALA A 58 11.72 12.17 -8.29
C ALA A 58 12.64 10.94 -8.25
N LEU A 59 13.95 11.13 -8.40
CA LEU A 59 14.95 10.07 -8.30
C LEU A 59 14.99 9.49 -6.88
N GLY A 60 15.03 10.34 -5.86
CA GLY A 60 15.03 9.91 -4.46
C GLY A 60 13.79 9.09 -4.11
N LEU A 61 12.60 9.53 -4.52
CA LEU A 61 11.35 8.76 -4.33
C LEU A 61 11.39 7.42 -5.09
N THR A 62 11.90 7.40 -6.31
CA THR A 62 11.97 6.18 -7.11
C THR A 62 12.93 5.17 -6.50
N LEU A 63 14.14 5.60 -6.12
CA LEU A 63 15.19 4.73 -5.58
C LEU A 63 14.91 4.26 -4.16
N PHE A 64 14.45 5.14 -3.28
CA PHE A 64 14.30 4.84 -1.85
C PHE A 64 12.88 4.50 -1.42
N SER A 65 11.87 4.72 -2.28
CA SER A 65 10.49 4.27 -2.02
C SER A 65 9.97 3.32 -3.10
N GLY A 66 10.16 3.63 -4.38
CA GLY A 66 9.72 2.79 -5.49
C GLY A 66 10.39 1.41 -5.49
N VAL A 67 11.73 1.36 -5.52
CA VAL A 67 12.50 0.10 -5.57
C VAL A 67 12.21 -0.78 -4.35
N PRO A 68 12.25 -0.30 -3.08
CA PRO A 68 11.90 -1.15 -1.93
C PRO A 68 10.49 -1.74 -2.01
N LEU A 69 9.50 -0.95 -2.48
CA LEU A 69 8.13 -1.45 -2.64
C LEU A 69 8.02 -2.49 -3.77
N LEU A 70 8.78 -2.34 -4.86
CA LEU A 70 8.88 -3.34 -5.92
C LEU A 70 9.52 -4.64 -5.40
N LEU A 71 10.58 -4.54 -4.60
CA LEU A 71 11.22 -5.71 -3.96
C LEU A 71 10.25 -6.43 -3.02
N VAL A 72 9.46 -5.71 -2.25
CA VAL A 72 8.38 -6.31 -1.44
C VAL A 72 7.35 -7.02 -2.33
N GLY A 73 7.02 -6.45 -3.48
CA GLY A 73 6.17 -7.07 -4.50
C GLY A 73 6.77 -8.38 -5.05
N ALA A 74 8.06 -8.39 -5.35
CA ALA A 74 8.80 -9.56 -5.80
C ALA A 74 8.84 -10.65 -4.71
N LEU A 75 9.13 -10.29 -3.44
CA LEU A 75 9.09 -11.22 -2.32
C LEU A 75 7.69 -11.84 -2.14
N ARG A 76 6.62 -11.04 -2.29
CA ARG A 76 5.23 -11.52 -2.28
C ARG A 76 4.93 -12.48 -3.43
N HIS A 77 5.52 -12.24 -4.60
CA HIS A 77 5.37 -13.09 -5.77
C HIS A 77 6.06 -14.46 -5.54
N LEU A 78 7.28 -14.45 -5.02
CA LEU A 78 8.06 -15.65 -4.68
C LEU A 78 7.45 -16.45 -3.51
N GLY A 79 6.69 -15.76 -2.64
CA GLY A 79 5.97 -16.37 -1.53
C GLY A 79 4.61 -16.94 -1.89
N ARG A 80 4.15 -16.91 -3.15
CA ARG A 80 2.82 -17.42 -3.53
C ARG A 80 2.66 -18.90 -3.14
N ALA A 81 1.54 -19.22 -2.51
CA ALA A 81 1.18 -20.57 -2.15
C ALA A 81 -0.34 -20.73 -2.18
N THR A 82 -0.82 -21.96 -2.35
CA THR A 82 -2.24 -22.30 -2.26
C THR A 82 -2.46 -23.17 -1.05
N LEU A 83 -3.58 -22.93 -0.37
CA LEU A 83 -4.03 -23.75 0.74
C LEU A 83 -5.24 -24.54 0.30
N GLU A 84 -5.11 -25.85 0.36
CA GLU A 84 -6.18 -26.81 0.18
C GLU A 84 -6.59 -27.32 1.56
N VAL A 85 -7.89 -27.27 1.82
CA VAL A 85 -8.48 -27.77 3.06
C VAL A 85 -9.06 -29.15 2.77
N LEU A 86 -8.43 -30.20 3.29
CA LEU A 86 -8.91 -31.57 3.20
C LEU A 86 -9.53 -31.98 4.55
N PRO A 87 -10.32 -33.08 4.61
CA PRO A 87 -11.03 -33.48 5.83
C PRO A 87 -10.12 -33.71 7.04
N GLU A 88 -8.92 -34.26 6.84
CA GLU A 88 -8.00 -34.65 7.92
C GLU A 88 -6.68 -33.85 7.91
N THR A 89 -6.38 -33.19 6.79
CA THR A 89 -5.10 -32.52 6.55
C THR A 89 -5.28 -31.15 5.88
N LEU A 90 -4.38 -30.24 6.20
CA LEU A 90 -4.20 -28.99 5.47
C LEU A 90 -3.02 -29.17 4.53
N ALA A 91 -3.28 -29.10 3.22
CA ALA A 91 -2.24 -29.16 2.21
C ALA A 91 -1.84 -27.74 1.79
N LEU A 92 -0.61 -27.34 2.11
CA LEU A 92 -0.01 -26.11 1.62
C LEU A 92 0.86 -26.43 0.40
N VAL A 93 0.47 -25.95 -0.77
CA VAL A 93 1.24 -26.12 -2.01
C VAL A 93 2.01 -24.83 -2.29
N ARG A 94 3.35 -24.94 -2.40
CA ARG A 94 4.25 -23.83 -2.69
C ARG A 94 5.32 -24.28 -3.69
N GLY A 95 5.36 -23.65 -4.86
CA GLY A 95 6.43 -23.88 -5.84
C GLY A 95 6.62 -25.35 -6.24
N GLY A 96 5.54 -26.14 -6.29
CA GLY A 96 5.58 -27.58 -6.57
C GLY A 96 5.80 -28.47 -5.34
N THR A 97 6.16 -27.92 -4.19
CA THR A 97 6.24 -28.68 -2.93
C THR A 97 4.89 -28.65 -2.21
N ARG A 98 4.37 -29.83 -1.84
CA ARG A 98 3.16 -29.98 -1.02
C ARG A 98 3.56 -30.31 0.41
N PHE A 99 3.12 -29.49 1.35
CA PHE A 99 3.26 -29.74 2.78
C PHE A 99 1.90 -30.15 3.33
N GLU A 100 1.79 -31.39 3.77
CA GLU A 100 0.58 -31.91 4.42
C GLU A 100 0.71 -31.75 5.93
N ILE A 101 -0.22 -31.01 6.51
CA ILE A 101 -0.24 -30.68 7.94
C ILE A 101 -1.47 -31.34 8.54
N PRO A 102 -1.33 -32.38 9.38
CA PRO A 102 -2.46 -33.00 10.05
C PRO A 102 -3.21 -31.98 10.90
N LEU A 103 -4.55 -31.96 10.84
CA LEU A 103 -5.35 -31.01 11.63
C LEU A 103 -5.14 -31.20 13.14
N THR A 104 -4.96 -32.44 13.57
CA THR A 104 -4.64 -32.83 14.97
C THR A 104 -3.31 -32.24 15.46
N SER A 105 -2.40 -31.90 14.54
CA SER A 105 -1.13 -31.29 14.88
C SER A 105 -1.23 -29.78 15.12
N ILE A 106 -2.39 -29.15 14.87
CA ILE A 106 -2.59 -27.71 15.03
C ILE A 106 -3.28 -27.45 16.36
N LYS A 107 -2.56 -26.77 17.26
CA LYS A 107 -3.09 -26.39 18.57
C LYS A 107 -3.90 -25.11 18.51
N THR A 108 -3.37 -24.07 17.87
CA THR A 108 -4.04 -22.75 17.77
C THR A 108 -3.64 -21.99 16.51
N VAL A 109 -4.57 -21.21 15.97
CA VAL A 109 -4.30 -20.23 14.91
C VAL A 109 -4.12 -18.85 15.52
N GLN A 110 -2.94 -18.26 15.39
CA GLN A 110 -2.64 -16.95 15.96
C GLN A 110 -2.58 -15.88 14.87
N PRO A 111 -3.48 -14.88 14.88
CA PRO A 111 -3.34 -13.71 14.01
C PRO A 111 -2.08 -12.94 14.40
N TRP A 112 -1.43 -12.32 13.41
CA TRP A 112 -0.25 -11.50 13.69
C TRP A 112 -0.64 -10.27 14.51
N ARG A 113 0.11 -10.01 15.59
CA ARG A 113 -0.07 -8.80 16.43
C ARG A 113 0.19 -7.52 15.65
N LEU A 114 1.27 -7.52 14.85
CA LEU A 114 1.59 -6.44 13.92
C LEU A 114 1.21 -6.87 12.49
N PRO A 115 0.30 -6.17 11.80
CA PRO A 115 -0.19 -6.53 10.47
C PRO A 115 0.77 -6.11 9.35
N PHE A 116 2.06 -6.35 9.53
CA PHE A 116 3.12 -6.06 8.55
C PHE A 116 3.79 -7.37 8.08
N PRO A 117 4.10 -7.49 6.78
CA PRO A 117 3.86 -6.54 5.67
C PRO A 117 2.40 -6.49 5.19
N GLY A 118 1.53 -7.33 5.76
CA GLY A 118 0.10 -7.40 5.48
C GLY A 118 -0.64 -8.25 6.52
N GLY A 119 -1.85 -8.66 6.17
CA GLY A 119 -2.71 -9.49 7.01
C GLY A 119 -2.34 -10.96 6.99
N GLY A 120 -1.94 -11.51 8.13
CA GLY A 120 -1.57 -12.92 8.20
C GLY A 120 -1.83 -13.61 9.54
N VAL A 121 -1.67 -14.92 9.50
CA VAL A 121 -1.81 -15.84 10.62
C VAL A 121 -0.57 -16.72 10.72
N SER A 122 -0.27 -17.16 11.94
CA SER A 122 0.74 -18.17 12.24
C SER A 122 0.05 -19.38 12.84
N LEU A 123 0.41 -20.58 12.38
CA LEU A 123 -0.07 -21.83 12.96
C LEU A 123 0.85 -22.24 14.10
N ARG A 124 0.28 -22.49 15.28
CA ARG A 124 1.01 -23.08 16.40
C ARG A 124 0.69 -24.57 16.48
N MET A 125 1.74 -25.38 16.42
CA MET A 125 1.63 -26.82 16.42
C MET A 125 1.40 -27.36 17.85
N SER A 126 0.88 -28.57 17.97
CA SER A 126 0.71 -29.32 19.22
C SER A 126 2.04 -29.56 19.93
N SER A 127 3.13 -29.71 19.17
CA SER A 127 4.52 -29.74 19.66
C SER A 127 5.00 -28.44 20.32
N GLY A 128 4.15 -27.40 20.40
CA GLY A 128 4.46 -26.10 20.99
C GLY A 128 5.22 -25.14 20.05
N ARG A 129 5.83 -25.67 18.98
CA ARG A 129 6.54 -24.90 17.94
C ARG A 129 5.57 -24.18 17.01
N THR A 130 5.98 -23.04 16.49
CA THR A 130 5.28 -22.39 15.38
C THR A 130 5.66 -23.04 14.05
N PHE A 131 4.70 -23.15 13.14
CA PHE A 131 4.97 -23.61 11.79
C PHE A 131 5.98 -22.69 11.11
N ARG A 132 6.92 -23.28 10.34
CA ARG A 132 8.06 -22.56 9.74
C ARG A 132 7.65 -21.44 8.79
N HIS A 133 6.46 -21.55 8.19
CA HIS A 133 5.93 -20.56 7.26
C HIS A 133 4.77 -19.78 7.88
N HIS A 134 4.82 -18.45 7.77
CA HIS A 134 3.73 -17.57 8.15
C HIS A 134 2.82 -17.32 6.95
N LEU A 135 1.51 -17.35 7.15
CA LEU A 135 0.54 -17.29 6.05
C LEU A 135 -0.07 -15.88 5.97
N GLU A 136 0.17 -15.16 4.88
CA GLU A 136 -0.51 -13.90 4.55
C GLU A 136 -1.67 -14.19 3.57
N ALA A 137 -2.87 -13.70 3.88
CA ALA A 137 -4.04 -13.83 3.01
C ALA A 137 -4.52 -12.46 2.52
N SER A 138 -4.92 -12.40 1.25
CA SER A 138 -5.54 -11.18 0.68
C SER A 138 -6.91 -10.91 1.30
N LYS A 139 -7.63 -11.96 1.69
CA LYS A 139 -8.91 -11.93 2.40
C LYS A 139 -8.78 -12.74 3.71
N PRO A 140 -8.34 -12.10 4.81
CA PRO A 140 -8.09 -12.81 6.06
C PRO A 140 -9.36 -13.46 6.64
N SER A 141 -10.52 -12.82 6.46
CA SER A 141 -11.81 -13.37 6.90
C SER A 141 -12.15 -14.68 6.18
N ALA A 142 -11.87 -14.77 4.88
CA ALA A 142 -12.10 -16.00 4.11
C ALA A 142 -11.13 -17.12 4.53
N LEU A 143 -9.86 -16.80 4.77
CA LEU A 143 -8.89 -17.76 5.30
C LEU A 143 -9.32 -18.27 6.68
N LEU A 144 -9.72 -17.36 7.58
CA LEU A 144 -10.14 -17.75 8.92
C LEU A 144 -11.43 -18.57 8.88
N ALA A 145 -12.42 -18.20 8.08
CA ALA A 145 -13.64 -18.97 7.92
C ALA A 145 -13.36 -20.40 7.44
N ALA A 146 -12.48 -20.55 6.44
CA ALA A 146 -12.04 -21.85 5.94
C ALA A 146 -11.36 -22.66 7.05
N LEU A 147 -10.43 -22.06 7.81
CA LEU A 147 -9.73 -22.74 8.90
C LEU A 147 -10.67 -23.11 10.06
N THR A 148 -11.60 -22.23 10.47
CA THR A 148 -12.54 -22.52 11.56
C THR A 148 -13.57 -23.59 11.21
N SER A 149 -13.79 -23.87 9.92
CA SER A 149 -14.73 -24.91 9.50
C SER A 149 -14.21 -26.34 9.70
N VAL A 150 -12.88 -26.51 9.79
CA VAL A 150 -12.21 -27.81 9.92
C VAL A 150 -11.37 -27.95 11.18
N LEU A 151 -10.96 -26.85 11.80
CA LEU A 151 -10.18 -26.90 13.02
C LEU A 151 -11.07 -27.16 14.25
N PRO A 152 -10.53 -27.84 15.28
CA PRO A 152 -11.21 -27.96 16.57
C PRO A 152 -11.60 -26.58 17.13
N VAL A 153 -12.72 -26.49 17.85
CA VAL A 153 -13.23 -25.23 18.43
C VAL A 153 -12.17 -24.53 19.30
N GLU A 154 -11.33 -25.30 20.00
CA GLU A 154 -10.24 -24.80 20.83
C GLU A 154 -9.09 -24.15 20.05
N ALA A 155 -8.93 -24.51 18.77
CA ALA A 155 -7.91 -23.96 17.89
C ALA A 155 -8.37 -22.66 17.20
N ALA A 156 -9.61 -22.23 17.44
CA ALA A 156 -10.18 -21.01 16.87
C ALA A 156 -9.34 -19.77 17.23
N PRO A 157 -9.19 -18.82 16.29
CA PRO A 157 -8.37 -17.64 16.52
C PRO A 157 -8.99 -16.71 17.57
N PRO A 158 -8.20 -16.14 18.49
CA PRO A 158 -8.71 -15.16 19.44
C PRO A 158 -9.18 -13.90 18.71
N ARG A 159 -10.23 -13.27 19.23
CA ARG A 159 -10.66 -11.94 18.78
C ARG A 159 -9.51 -10.96 19.01
N SER A 160 -8.98 -10.38 17.94
CA SER A 160 -7.88 -9.41 18.01
C SER A 160 -8.19 -8.16 17.22
N GLY A 161 -7.83 -7.00 17.78
CA GLY A 161 -7.99 -5.72 17.10
C GLY A 161 -7.18 -5.62 15.80
N ALA A 162 -5.99 -6.24 15.77
CA ALA A 162 -5.19 -6.35 14.55
C ALA A 162 -5.91 -7.11 13.44
N LEU A 163 -6.65 -8.19 13.76
CA LEU A 163 -7.46 -8.91 12.79
C LEU A 163 -8.64 -8.06 12.30
N ALA A 164 -9.28 -7.29 13.18
CA ALA A 164 -10.36 -6.38 12.81
C ALA A 164 -9.86 -5.28 11.84
N TYR A 165 -8.69 -4.70 12.11
CA TYR A 165 -8.01 -3.74 11.23
C TYR A 165 -7.79 -4.32 9.82
N VAL A 166 -7.15 -5.49 9.74
CA VAL A 166 -6.81 -6.10 8.45
C VAL A 166 -8.08 -6.49 7.69
N THR A 167 -9.09 -7.01 8.38
CA THR A 167 -10.38 -7.37 7.78
C THR A 167 -11.06 -6.12 7.19
N ALA A 168 -11.15 -5.03 7.97
CA ALA A 168 -11.68 -3.75 7.50
C ALA A 168 -10.88 -3.19 6.30
N ARG A 169 -9.55 -3.30 6.32
CA ARG A 169 -8.68 -2.91 5.20
C ARG A 169 -8.94 -3.73 3.94
N SER A 170 -9.19 -5.03 4.06
CA SER A 170 -9.46 -5.91 2.91
C SER A 170 -10.84 -5.66 2.26
N GLN A 171 -11.81 -5.16 3.02
CA GLN A 171 -13.18 -4.88 2.55
C GLN A 171 -13.29 -3.67 1.62
N LEU A 172 -12.36 -2.72 1.69
CA LEU A 172 -12.39 -1.50 0.86
C LEU A 172 -12.07 -1.72 -0.61
N GLY A 173 -11.73 -2.95 -1.01
CA GLY A 173 -11.36 -3.28 -2.37
C GLY A 173 -10.03 -2.65 -2.80
N ARG A 174 -9.45 -3.17 -3.88
CA ARG A 174 -8.31 -2.53 -4.55
C ARG A 174 -8.89 -1.57 -5.58
N ARG A 175 -8.57 -0.28 -5.48
CA ARG A 175 -8.84 0.66 -6.58
C ARG A 175 -8.00 0.24 -7.79
N GLY A 176 -8.63 0.13 -8.95
CA GLY A 176 -8.00 -0.40 -10.17
C GLY A 176 -6.90 0.50 -10.73
N TRP A 177 -6.17 -0.02 -11.72
CA TRP A 177 -5.10 0.70 -12.41
C TRP A 177 -5.56 2.04 -13.01
N VAL A 178 -6.80 2.13 -13.48
CA VAL A 178 -7.40 3.37 -13.98
C VAL A 178 -7.42 4.46 -12.91
N PHE A 179 -7.82 4.12 -11.69
CA PHE A 179 -7.82 5.09 -10.57
C PHE A 179 -6.40 5.55 -10.23
N LEU A 180 -5.42 4.66 -10.26
CA LEU A 180 -4.01 5.01 -10.05
C LEU A 180 -3.48 5.92 -11.16
N GLY A 181 -3.82 5.63 -12.43
CA GLY A 181 -3.46 6.46 -13.58
C GLY A 181 -4.09 7.84 -13.53
N ILE A 182 -5.36 7.96 -13.14
CA ILE A 182 -6.01 9.25 -12.95
C ILE A 182 -5.34 10.03 -11.81
N LYS A 183 -5.17 9.39 -10.65
CA LYS A 183 -4.63 10.04 -9.46
C LYS A 183 -3.18 10.50 -9.63
N HIS A 184 -2.32 9.64 -10.18
CA HIS A 184 -0.88 9.90 -10.22
C HIS A 184 -0.36 10.33 -11.60
N GLY A 185 -1.17 10.25 -12.65
CA GLY A 185 -0.83 10.70 -14.00
C GLY A 185 -1.67 11.90 -14.42
N LEU A 186 -2.99 11.72 -14.57
CA LEU A 186 -3.86 12.75 -15.15
C LEU A 186 -3.99 13.99 -14.25
N ALA A 187 -4.24 13.80 -12.95
CA ALA A 187 -4.39 14.92 -12.01
C ALA A 187 -3.16 15.84 -11.95
N PRO A 188 -1.92 15.33 -11.77
CA PRO A 188 -0.73 16.18 -11.85
C PRO A 188 -0.57 16.80 -13.24
N LEU A 189 -0.84 16.06 -14.32
CA LEU A 189 -0.70 16.59 -15.68
C LEU A 189 -1.61 17.80 -15.92
N VAL A 190 -2.86 17.76 -15.48
CA VAL A 190 -3.79 18.91 -15.58
C VAL A 190 -3.22 20.12 -14.85
N LEU A 191 -2.74 19.94 -13.61
CA LEU A 191 -2.16 21.03 -12.83
C LEU A 191 -0.88 21.57 -13.47
N THR A 192 -0.02 20.69 -13.99
CA THR A 192 1.19 21.05 -14.74
C THR A 192 0.88 21.88 -15.97
N VAL A 193 -0.14 21.50 -16.77
CA VAL A 193 -0.50 22.25 -17.98
C VAL A 193 -0.91 23.68 -17.62
N ILE A 194 -1.68 23.86 -16.54
CA ILE A 194 -2.11 25.18 -16.07
C ILE A 194 -0.90 26.02 -15.66
N THR A 195 -0.05 25.50 -14.76
CA THR A 195 1.10 26.24 -14.22
C THR A 195 2.16 26.51 -15.28
N PHE A 196 2.44 25.54 -16.15
CA PHE A 196 3.38 25.69 -17.25
C PHE A 196 2.88 26.72 -18.27
N ARG A 197 1.58 26.72 -18.61
CA ARG A 197 1.02 27.73 -19.51
C ARG A 197 1.15 29.14 -18.92
N LEU A 198 0.91 29.32 -17.63
CA LEU A 198 1.12 30.59 -16.94
C LEU A 198 2.59 31.03 -17.01
N HIS A 199 3.53 30.12 -16.73
CA HIS A 199 4.95 30.39 -16.86
C HIS A 199 5.34 30.82 -18.28
N GLN A 200 4.83 30.12 -19.32
CA GLN A 200 5.09 30.48 -20.72
C GLN A 200 4.58 31.88 -21.07
N MET A 201 3.37 32.24 -20.61
CA MET A 201 2.79 33.56 -20.83
C MET A 201 3.57 34.67 -20.12
N ILE A 202 4.03 34.43 -18.90
CA ILE A 202 4.76 35.42 -18.10
C ILE A 202 6.19 35.63 -18.63
N VAL A 203 6.92 34.55 -18.90
CA VAL A 203 8.35 34.63 -19.24
C VAL A 203 8.58 34.87 -20.73
N PHE A 204 7.76 34.29 -21.60
CA PHE A 204 7.95 34.33 -23.05
C PHE A 204 6.82 35.04 -23.82
N GLY A 205 5.82 35.59 -23.12
CA GLY A 205 4.73 36.37 -23.70
C GLY A 205 3.70 35.59 -24.52
N SER A 206 3.86 34.26 -24.67
CA SER A 206 2.92 33.41 -25.40
C SER A 206 3.05 31.95 -24.95
N PRO A 207 2.03 31.09 -25.14
CA PRO A 207 2.06 29.71 -24.66
C PRO A 207 3.08 28.81 -25.38
N PHE A 208 3.61 29.28 -26.52
CA PHE A 208 4.62 28.60 -27.33
C PHE A 208 5.88 29.48 -27.53
N GLY A 209 6.07 30.50 -26.68
CA GLY A 209 7.16 31.45 -26.85
C GLY A 209 8.52 30.77 -26.76
N GLN A 210 8.72 29.90 -25.76
CA GLN A 210 9.95 29.14 -25.61
C GLN A 210 10.18 28.17 -26.77
N TYR A 211 9.12 27.54 -27.31
CA TYR A 211 9.23 26.65 -28.47
C TYR A 211 9.76 27.40 -29.70
N ARG A 212 9.29 28.63 -29.93
CA ARG A 212 9.71 29.45 -31.07
C ARG A 212 11.14 29.98 -30.91
N LEU A 213 11.55 30.29 -29.68
CA LEU A 213 12.88 30.87 -29.40
C LEU A 213 13.99 29.82 -29.28
N PHE A 214 13.71 28.68 -28.62
CA PHE A 214 14.71 27.68 -28.22
C PHE A 214 14.41 26.26 -28.72
N GLY A 215 13.38 26.10 -29.54
CA GLY A 215 13.00 24.83 -30.16
C GLY A 215 12.23 23.86 -29.25
N LEU A 216 11.84 22.72 -29.84
CA LEU A 216 11.01 21.70 -29.19
C LEU A 216 11.69 21.05 -27.97
N ALA A 217 12.98 20.76 -28.06
CA ALA A 217 13.71 20.06 -27.01
C ALA A 217 13.69 20.85 -25.69
N SER A 218 13.94 22.15 -25.76
CA SER A 218 13.92 23.05 -24.60
C SER A 218 12.51 23.16 -24.00
N TYR A 219 11.49 23.28 -24.84
CA TYR A 219 10.08 23.34 -24.42
C TYR A 219 9.65 22.07 -23.68
N LEU A 220 9.93 20.89 -24.24
CA LEU A 220 9.60 19.61 -23.62
C LEU A 220 10.40 19.36 -22.34
N LYS A 221 11.67 19.79 -22.29
CA LYS A 221 12.48 19.68 -21.08
C LYS A 221 11.88 20.49 -19.93
N THR A 222 11.55 21.76 -20.17
CA THR A 222 10.93 22.61 -19.15
C THR A 222 9.56 22.07 -18.74
N PHE A 223 8.76 21.61 -19.70
CA PHE A 223 7.48 20.96 -19.38
C PHE A 223 7.68 19.72 -18.49
N ALA A 224 8.66 18.88 -18.79
CA ALA A 224 8.98 17.70 -18.00
C ALA A 224 9.43 18.06 -16.57
N ASP A 225 10.21 19.13 -16.41
CA ASP A 225 10.65 19.61 -15.09
C ASP A 225 9.44 20.10 -14.26
N PHE A 226 8.51 20.84 -14.86
CA PHE A 226 7.24 21.24 -14.23
C PHE A 226 6.37 20.02 -13.86
N TRP A 227 6.28 19.04 -14.77
CA TRP A 227 5.53 17.82 -14.54
C TRP A 227 6.10 17.01 -13.39
N MET A 228 7.42 16.81 -13.35
CA MET A 228 8.10 16.11 -12.26
C MET A 228 7.89 16.80 -10.92
N GLY A 229 7.95 18.14 -10.87
CA GLY A 229 7.71 18.89 -9.64
C GLY A 229 6.27 18.70 -9.14
N THR A 230 5.30 18.86 -10.03
CA THR A 230 3.88 18.73 -9.71
C THR A 230 3.52 17.30 -9.31
N ALA A 231 3.93 16.30 -10.10
CA ALA A 231 3.68 14.89 -9.83
C ALA A 231 4.38 14.42 -8.57
N GLY A 232 5.64 14.81 -8.36
CA GLY A 232 6.40 14.53 -7.15
C GLY A 232 5.74 15.10 -5.91
N GLY A 233 5.36 16.38 -5.92
CA GLY A 233 4.65 17.03 -4.83
C GLY A 233 3.33 16.34 -4.48
N LEU A 234 2.49 16.04 -5.47
CA LEU A 234 1.22 15.33 -5.25
C LEU A 234 1.42 13.89 -4.77
N LEU A 235 2.47 13.21 -5.24
CA LEU A 235 2.82 11.87 -4.78
C LEU A 235 3.24 11.88 -3.31
N VAL A 236 4.11 12.81 -2.91
CA VAL A 236 4.54 12.98 -1.52
C VAL A 236 3.35 13.32 -0.64
N TYR A 237 2.53 14.30 -1.04
CA TYR A 237 1.30 14.67 -0.34
C TYR A 237 0.36 13.46 -0.13
N ALA A 238 0.06 12.72 -1.20
CA ALA A 238 -0.77 11.51 -1.11
C ALA A 238 -0.15 10.44 -0.20
N SER A 239 1.18 10.32 -0.19
CA SER A 239 1.89 9.33 0.60
C SER A 239 1.92 9.71 2.08
N VAL A 240 2.07 10.99 2.43
CA VAL A 240 1.95 11.49 3.81
C VAL A 240 0.56 11.20 4.37
N TRP A 241 -0.50 11.55 3.64
CA TRP A 241 -1.87 11.22 4.04
C TRP A 241 -2.08 9.72 4.19
N ARG A 242 -1.44 8.93 3.33
CA ARG A 242 -1.49 7.47 3.44
C ARG A 242 -0.81 6.97 4.72
N VAL A 243 0.36 7.50 5.06
CA VAL A 243 1.09 7.14 6.28
C VAL A 243 0.28 7.54 7.51
N LEU A 244 -0.23 8.77 7.57
CA LEU A 244 -1.10 9.25 8.65
C LEU A 244 -2.33 8.37 8.81
N THR A 245 -2.96 7.98 7.70
CA THR A 245 -4.12 7.06 7.72
C THR A 245 -3.79 5.73 8.36
N GLU A 246 -2.68 5.11 7.99
CA GLU A 246 -2.30 3.81 8.56
C GLU A 246 -1.85 3.94 10.01
N ALA A 247 -1.14 5.02 10.36
CA ALA A 247 -0.69 5.32 11.71
C ALA A 247 -1.84 5.60 12.68
N LEU A 248 -2.95 6.19 12.20
CA LEU A 248 -4.16 6.44 13.00
C LEU A 248 -5.11 5.25 12.99
N ALA A 249 -5.37 4.65 11.83
CA ALA A 249 -6.36 3.58 11.71
C ALA A 249 -5.96 2.35 12.52
N LEU A 250 -4.67 1.97 12.54
CA LEU A 250 -4.23 0.79 13.29
C LEU A 250 -4.49 0.89 14.80
N PRO A 251 -3.99 1.89 15.56
CA PRO A 251 -4.23 1.96 17.00
C PRO A 251 -5.71 2.17 17.34
N ILE A 252 -6.45 2.99 16.58
CA ILE A 252 -7.87 3.23 16.85
C ILE A 252 -8.69 1.95 16.65
N THR A 253 -8.43 1.19 15.58
CA THR A 253 -9.12 -0.09 15.34
C THR A 253 -8.71 -1.18 16.33
N VAL A 254 -7.47 -1.13 16.85
CA VAL A 254 -7.03 -2.02 17.94
C VAL A 254 -7.76 -1.69 19.24
N ALA A 255 -7.94 -0.42 19.56
CA ALA A 255 -8.66 0.02 20.76
C ALA A 255 -10.19 -0.19 20.64
N VAL A 256 -10.76 0.00 19.45
CA VAL A 256 -12.20 -0.08 19.22
C VAL A 256 -12.52 -0.99 18.00
N PRO A 257 -12.38 -2.32 18.14
CA PRO A 257 -12.53 -3.26 17.01
C PRO A 257 -13.91 -3.25 16.36
N ARG A 258 -14.96 -2.95 17.14
CA ARG A 258 -16.36 -2.95 16.67
C ARG A 258 -16.63 -1.88 15.59
N TRP A 259 -15.86 -0.78 15.58
CA TRP A 259 -15.99 0.31 14.61
C TRP A 259 -14.98 0.21 13.46
N ALA A 260 -14.23 -0.90 13.34
CA ALA A 260 -13.07 -0.95 12.46
C ALA A 260 -13.37 -0.61 11.00
N SER A 261 -14.48 -1.13 10.44
CA SER A 261 -14.91 -0.80 9.08
C SER A 261 -15.36 0.65 8.94
N GLY A 262 -16.02 1.23 9.95
CA GLY A 262 -16.47 2.62 9.96
C GLY A 262 -15.30 3.61 10.01
N ILE A 263 -14.37 3.42 10.95
CA ILE A 263 -13.13 4.20 11.06
C ILE A 263 -12.38 4.17 9.74
N ARG A 264 -12.24 2.98 9.16
CA ARG A 264 -11.48 2.80 7.94
C ARG A 264 -12.12 3.50 6.73
N ARG A 265 -13.44 3.47 6.60
CA ARG A 265 -14.17 4.25 5.57
C ARG A 265 -14.04 5.76 5.81
N GLY A 266 -14.19 6.22 7.06
CA GLY A 266 -14.10 7.63 7.40
C GLY A 266 -12.74 8.23 7.05
N VAL A 267 -11.64 7.58 7.45
CA VAL A 267 -10.29 8.07 7.16
C VAL A 267 -9.97 8.06 5.67
N GLU A 268 -10.42 7.05 4.92
CA GLU A 268 -10.28 7.04 3.45
C GLU A 268 -11.13 8.11 2.77
N GLY A 269 -12.30 8.44 3.32
CA GLY A 269 -13.13 9.57 2.90
C GLY A 269 -12.42 10.90 3.11
N ILE A 270 -11.83 11.11 4.29
CA ILE A 270 -11.03 12.31 4.60
C ILE A 270 -9.85 12.43 3.62
N CYS A 271 -9.12 11.33 3.36
CA CYS A 271 -8.03 11.35 2.38
C CYS A 271 -8.50 11.66 0.96
N PHE A 272 -9.68 11.15 0.58
CA PHE A 272 -10.28 11.45 -0.71
C PHE A 272 -10.60 12.94 -0.84
N VAL A 273 -11.25 13.53 0.17
CA VAL A 273 -11.56 14.96 0.21
C VAL A 273 -10.28 15.80 0.24
N ALA A 274 -9.30 15.43 1.05
CA ALA A 274 -8.02 16.14 1.13
C ALA A 274 -7.30 16.16 -0.22
N TYR A 275 -7.29 15.02 -0.95
CA TYR A 275 -6.60 14.94 -2.23
C TYR A 275 -7.38 15.59 -3.39
N PHE A 276 -8.67 15.28 -3.53
CA PHE A 276 -9.45 15.67 -4.71
C PHE A 276 -10.23 16.98 -4.55
N VAL A 277 -10.44 17.46 -3.32
CA VAL A 277 -11.19 18.69 -3.07
C VAL A 277 -10.26 19.80 -2.60
N LEU A 278 -9.43 19.56 -1.57
CA LEU A 278 -8.58 20.62 -1.02
C LEU A 278 -7.51 21.07 -2.02
N VAL A 279 -6.83 20.15 -2.71
CA VAL A 279 -5.77 20.53 -3.67
C VAL A 279 -6.35 21.36 -4.83
N PRO A 280 -7.37 20.92 -5.57
CA PRO A 280 -7.93 21.74 -6.65
C PRO A 280 -8.60 23.01 -6.14
N GLY A 281 -9.30 22.95 -5.01
CA GLY A 281 -9.95 24.11 -4.39
C GLY A 281 -8.95 25.18 -3.98
N PHE A 282 -7.81 24.79 -3.42
CA PHE A 282 -6.72 25.71 -3.07
C PHE A 282 -6.09 26.36 -4.31
N VAL A 283 -5.83 25.58 -5.36
CA VAL A 283 -5.31 26.11 -6.62
C VAL A 283 -6.30 27.11 -7.24
N LEU A 284 -7.59 26.77 -7.28
CA LEU A 284 -8.62 27.66 -7.82
C LEU A 284 -8.72 28.96 -7.00
N PHE A 285 -8.73 28.85 -5.67
CA PHE A 285 -8.72 30.01 -4.78
C PHE A 285 -7.53 30.93 -5.05
N ARG A 286 -6.32 30.38 -5.20
CA ARG A 286 -5.09 31.13 -5.51
C ARG A 286 -5.05 31.72 -6.91
N LEU A 287 -5.82 31.18 -7.87
CA LEU A 287 -5.90 31.72 -9.23
C LEU A 287 -6.95 32.82 -9.35
N LEU A 288 -7.97 32.81 -8.49
CA LEU A 288 -9.06 33.80 -8.50
C LEU A 288 -8.78 35.02 -7.60
N LEU A 289 -7.83 34.90 -6.67
CA LEU A 289 -7.52 35.90 -5.64
C LEU A 289 -6.04 36.30 -5.68
#